data_AF-A0A3D0FPF7-F1
#
_entry.id   AF-A0A3D0FPF7-F1
#
_cell.length_a   1.000
_cell.length_b   1.000
_cell.length_c   1.000
_cell.angle_alpha   90.00
_cell.angle_beta   90.00
_cell.angle_gamma   90.00
#
_symmetry.space_group_name_H-M   'P 1'
#
loop_
_entity.id
_entity.type
_entity.pdbx_description
1 polymer ?
#
loop_
_entity_poly.entity_id
_entity_poly.type
_entity_poly.pdbx_seq_one_letter_code
_entity_poly.pdbx_strand_id
1 'polypeptide(L)'
;MNVTQISDYGEFGLIKHLTENFPLTNASSLKGIGDDAAVIDNGELKTLVTTDILLEGIHFNLEYVPLRHLGYKAAVVNFSDIYAMNGKPEQIVVSLGVSARFSVEMLEELYDGIRLACQTYGVDLVGGDTSSSLTGLTISVTCIGSAKQEEIVYRNGAKDGDLLCVSGNLGAAYLGLQLLERERIALKGNTQSQPDFAGFEYLLQRQLKPEARKDIIDELKAAAIMPTAMMDVSDGLSSEVMHICTQSGVGCRL
;
A
#
# COMPACT_ATOMS: atom_id res chain seq x y z
N MET A 1 -10.10 24.42 26.89
CA MET A 1 -10.89 23.74 25.85
C MET A 1 -10.76 22.24 26.11
N ASN A 2 -11.87 21.50 26.19
CA ASN A 2 -11.79 20.04 26.17
C ASN A 2 -11.49 19.63 24.74
N VAL A 3 -10.36 18.95 24.54
CA VAL A 3 -9.92 18.45 23.24
C VAL A 3 -10.18 16.94 23.23
N THR A 4 -10.94 16.46 22.24
CA THR A 4 -11.16 15.03 22.01
C THR A 4 -9.86 14.40 21.52
N GLN A 5 -9.51 13.23 22.06
CA GLN A 5 -8.27 12.55 21.67
C GLN A 5 -8.50 11.72 20.41
N ILE A 6 -7.45 11.58 19.58
CA ILE A 6 -7.52 10.73 18.37
C ILE A 6 -7.88 9.28 18.72
N SER A 7 -7.40 8.79 19.87
CA SER A 7 -7.71 7.45 20.38
C SER A 7 -9.20 7.19 20.58
N ASP A 8 -10.02 8.23 20.76
CA ASP A 8 -11.46 8.11 20.99
C ASP A 8 -12.20 7.72 19.70
N TYR A 9 -11.61 7.99 18.53
CA TYR A 9 -12.18 7.65 17.23
C TYR A 9 -11.59 6.36 16.63
N GLY A 10 -10.34 6.04 16.96
CA GLY A 10 -9.55 5.08 16.18
C GLY A 10 -9.32 5.56 14.75
N GLU A 11 -8.61 4.78 13.95
CA GLU A 11 -8.21 5.17 12.58
C GLU A 11 -9.42 5.38 11.65
N PHE A 12 -10.23 4.32 11.42
CA PHE A 12 -11.36 4.40 10.50
C PHE A 12 -12.43 5.42 10.95
N GLY A 13 -12.64 5.54 12.27
CA GLY A 13 -13.54 6.54 12.83
C GLY A 13 -13.04 7.96 12.60
N LEU A 14 -11.73 8.19 12.73
CA LEU A 14 -11.10 9.49 12.48
C LEU A 14 -11.19 9.85 10.99
N ILE A 15 -10.85 8.92 10.09
CA ILE A 15 -10.95 9.14 8.64
C ILE A 15 -12.38 9.54 8.29
N LYS A 16 -13.38 8.76 8.75
CA LYS A 16 -14.79 9.09 8.51
C LYS A 16 -15.13 10.49 9.03
N HIS A 17 -14.77 10.82 10.27
CA HIS A 17 -15.07 12.13 10.86
C HIS A 17 -14.42 13.30 10.11
N LEU A 18 -13.16 13.16 9.69
CA LEU A 18 -12.45 14.20 8.96
C LEU A 18 -12.98 14.39 7.54
N THR A 19 -13.57 13.36 6.95
CA THR A 19 -13.90 13.32 5.52
C THR A 19 -15.39 13.44 5.21
N GLU A 20 -16.28 13.23 6.19
CA GLU A 20 -17.74 13.18 6.00
C GLU A 20 -18.34 14.45 5.36
N ASN A 21 -17.66 15.59 5.49
CA ASN A 21 -18.10 16.89 4.98
C ASN A 21 -17.39 17.36 3.70
N PHE A 22 -16.70 16.47 2.99
CA PHE A 22 -16.02 16.77 1.72
C PHE A 22 -16.75 16.14 0.51
N PRO A 23 -17.80 16.80 -0.03
CA PRO A 23 -18.49 16.29 -1.21
C PRO A 23 -17.66 16.48 -2.48
N LEU A 24 -17.85 15.60 -3.46
CA LEU A 24 -17.31 15.78 -4.80
C LEU A 24 -18.12 16.85 -5.54
N THR A 25 -17.46 17.94 -5.95
CA THR A 25 -18.08 19.07 -6.68
C THR A 25 -17.63 19.16 -8.14
N ASN A 26 -16.46 18.62 -8.47
CA ASN A 26 -15.96 18.56 -9.83
C ASN A 26 -16.61 17.39 -10.57
N ALA A 27 -17.18 17.64 -11.75
CA ALA A 27 -17.85 16.62 -12.56
C ALA A 27 -16.92 15.47 -12.99
N SER A 28 -15.60 15.73 -13.08
CA SER A 28 -14.61 14.69 -13.37
C SER A 28 -14.29 13.81 -12.18
N SER A 29 -14.65 14.16 -10.95
CA SER A 29 -14.40 13.29 -9.79
C SER A 29 -15.50 12.23 -9.69
N LEU A 30 -15.21 11.01 -10.15
CA LEU A 30 -16.18 9.90 -10.22
C LEU A 30 -16.27 9.11 -8.91
N LYS A 31 -15.13 8.89 -8.25
CA LYS A 31 -15.02 8.24 -6.94
C LYS A 31 -13.97 8.98 -6.11
N GLY A 32 -14.34 9.31 -4.88
CA GLY A 32 -13.46 9.93 -3.90
C GLY A 32 -13.09 8.94 -2.80
N ILE A 33 -13.16 9.41 -1.56
CA ILE A 33 -12.76 8.70 -0.35
C ILE A 33 -13.58 7.41 -0.18
N GLY A 34 -12.90 6.32 0.20
CA GLY A 34 -13.54 5.03 0.53
C GLY A 34 -13.30 3.87 -0.44
N ASP A 35 -12.42 4.01 -1.43
CA ASP A 35 -11.84 2.90 -2.21
C ASP A 35 -10.30 2.94 -2.12
N ASP A 36 -9.63 1.95 -2.71
CA ASP A 36 -8.15 1.87 -2.78
C ASP A 36 -7.54 3.03 -3.57
N ALA A 37 -8.27 3.59 -4.54
CA ALA A 37 -7.87 4.79 -5.26
C ALA A 37 -9.08 5.69 -5.59
N ALA A 38 -8.82 6.99 -5.70
CA ALA A 38 -9.77 7.92 -6.28
C ALA A 38 -9.85 7.70 -7.80
N VAL A 39 -11.04 7.89 -8.37
CA VAL A 39 -11.29 7.77 -9.82
C VAL A 39 -11.64 9.13 -10.40
N ILE A 40 -10.85 9.57 -11.38
CA ILE A 40 -11.01 10.84 -12.08
C ILE A 40 -11.27 10.58 -13.56
N ASP A 41 -12.30 11.22 -14.10
CA ASP A 41 -12.61 11.19 -15.53
C ASP A 41 -11.60 12.00 -16.33
N ASN A 42 -10.91 11.30 -17.25
CA ASN A 42 -9.99 11.89 -18.22
C ASN A 42 -10.33 11.44 -19.67
N GLY A 43 -11.60 11.14 -19.93
CA GLY A 43 -12.09 10.72 -21.25
C GLY A 43 -12.20 9.21 -21.38
N GLU A 44 -11.56 8.64 -22.41
CA GLU A 44 -11.63 7.19 -22.71
C GLU A 44 -11.09 6.33 -21.56
N LEU A 45 -10.00 6.76 -20.95
CA LEU A 45 -9.47 6.17 -19.73
C LEU A 45 -9.80 7.05 -18.53
N LYS A 46 -10.02 6.39 -17.39
CA LYS A 46 -10.11 7.04 -16.08
C LYS A 46 -8.75 7.00 -15.42
N THR A 47 -8.42 8.07 -14.74
CA THR A 47 -7.22 8.16 -13.92
C THR A 47 -7.54 7.63 -12.52
N LEU A 48 -6.73 6.69 -12.05
CA LEU A 48 -6.75 6.17 -10.69
C LEU A 48 -5.63 6.85 -9.90
N VAL A 49 -5.93 7.37 -8.71
CA VAL A 49 -4.94 8.06 -7.86
C VAL A 49 -5.00 7.52 -6.44
N THR A 50 -3.89 6.96 -5.97
CA THR A 50 -3.70 6.54 -4.57
C THR A 50 -2.45 7.20 -3.99
N THR A 51 -2.38 7.25 -2.66
CA THR A 51 -1.19 7.70 -1.95
C THR A 51 -1.03 6.98 -0.63
N ASP A 52 0.19 6.51 -0.38
CA ASP A 52 0.60 5.98 0.91
C ASP A 52 1.69 6.82 1.57
N ILE A 53 1.75 6.73 2.90
CA ILE A 53 2.82 7.27 3.70
C ILE A 53 3.50 6.17 4.52
N LEU A 54 4.82 6.08 4.42
CA LEU A 54 5.66 5.23 5.24
C LEU A 54 6.48 6.10 6.19
N LEU A 55 6.21 5.92 7.47
CA LEU A 55 6.87 6.61 8.59
C LEU A 55 7.85 5.69 9.29
N GLU A 56 9.08 6.15 9.46
CA GLU A 56 10.08 5.45 10.26
C GLU A 56 9.59 5.24 11.71
N GLY A 57 9.79 4.03 12.24
CA GLY A 57 9.34 3.63 13.57
C GLY A 57 7.87 3.20 13.65
N ILE A 58 7.10 3.41 12.57
CA ILE A 58 5.72 2.95 12.45
C ILE A 58 5.62 1.85 11.38
N HIS A 59 6.03 2.14 10.15
CA HIS A 59 5.88 1.25 9.00
C HIS A 59 7.15 0.46 8.68
N PHE A 60 8.31 0.98 9.10
CA PHE A 60 9.61 0.34 8.92
C PHE A 60 10.58 0.75 10.04
N ASN A 61 11.63 -0.04 10.22
CA ASN A 61 12.72 0.24 11.14
C ASN A 61 14.06 0.02 10.41
N LEU A 62 14.91 1.05 10.40
CA LEU A 62 16.19 1.02 9.69
C LEU A 62 17.25 0.13 10.36
N GLU A 63 16.99 -0.37 11.57
CA GLU A 63 17.85 -1.40 12.20
C GLU A 63 17.81 -2.73 11.42
N TYR A 64 16.73 -3.02 10.69
CA TYR A 64 16.58 -4.30 9.98
C TYR A 64 15.93 -4.20 8.60
N VAL A 65 15.43 -3.04 8.17
CA VAL A 65 14.93 -2.84 6.80
C VAL A 65 16.00 -2.13 5.98
N PRO A 66 16.64 -2.83 5.03
CA PRO A 66 17.60 -2.19 4.12
C PRO A 66 16.91 -1.15 3.24
N LEU A 67 17.57 -0.01 2.99
CA LEU A 67 16.98 1.12 2.25
C LEU A 67 16.52 0.73 0.84
N ARG A 68 17.28 -0.11 0.14
CA ARG A 68 16.86 -0.62 -1.17
C ARG A 68 15.56 -1.44 -1.12
N HIS A 69 15.35 -2.23 -0.06
CA HIS A 69 14.09 -2.96 0.12
C HIS A 69 12.96 -2.01 0.49
N LEU A 70 13.23 -1.02 1.35
CA LEU A 70 12.28 0.02 1.71
C LEU A 70 11.80 0.81 0.50
N GLY A 71 12.72 1.20 -0.39
CA GLY A 71 12.39 1.94 -1.61
C GLY A 71 11.53 1.11 -2.58
N TYR A 72 11.86 -0.18 -2.74
CA TYR A 72 11.03 -1.10 -3.52
C TYR A 72 9.62 -1.21 -2.92
N LYS A 73 9.53 -1.46 -1.61
CA LYS A 73 8.26 -1.55 -0.87
C LYS A 73 7.43 -0.28 -1.01
N ALA A 74 8.04 0.90 -0.85
CA ALA A 74 7.36 2.19 -0.93
C ALA A 74 6.63 2.41 -2.26
N ALA A 75 7.23 1.99 -3.38
CA ALA A 75 6.57 2.04 -4.68
C ALA A 75 5.50 0.95 -4.82
N VAL A 76 5.81 -0.28 -4.44
CA VAL A 76 4.94 -1.44 -4.69
C VAL A 76 3.65 -1.43 -3.89
N VAL A 77 3.62 -0.88 -2.67
CA VAL A 77 2.36 -0.75 -1.92
C VAL A 77 1.33 0.09 -2.67
N ASN A 78 1.75 1.20 -3.29
CA ASN A 78 0.85 2.03 -4.09
C ASN A 78 0.46 1.36 -5.41
N PHE A 79 1.31 0.49 -5.98
CA PHE A 79 0.93 -0.30 -7.16
C PHE A 79 -0.15 -1.32 -6.81
N SER A 80 -0.11 -1.87 -5.58
CA SER A 80 -1.11 -2.80 -5.04
C SER A 80 -2.51 -2.20 -5.14
N ASP A 81 -2.70 -0.98 -4.64
CA ASP A 81 -3.98 -0.26 -4.68
C ASP A 81 -4.55 -0.09 -6.09
N ILE A 82 -3.69 0.29 -7.05
CA ILE A 82 -4.13 0.45 -8.44
C ILE A 82 -4.55 -0.89 -9.04
N TYR A 83 -3.78 -1.96 -8.79
CA TYR A 83 -4.17 -3.30 -9.24
C TYR A 83 -5.40 -3.80 -8.50
N ALA A 84 -5.62 -3.43 -7.25
CA ALA A 84 -6.78 -3.79 -6.44
C ALA A 84 -8.09 -3.24 -7.02
N MET A 85 -8.02 -2.16 -7.81
CA MET A 85 -9.12 -1.62 -8.60
C MET A 85 -9.15 -2.11 -10.06
N ASN A 86 -8.36 -3.15 -10.37
CA ASN A 86 -8.16 -3.69 -11.72
C ASN A 86 -7.57 -2.66 -12.71
N GLY A 87 -6.85 -1.68 -12.19
CA GLY A 87 -6.16 -0.67 -12.96
C GLY A 87 -4.73 -1.03 -13.33
N LYS A 88 -4.12 -0.20 -14.17
CA LYS A 88 -2.71 -0.28 -14.53
C LYS A 88 -1.97 0.93 -13.95
N PRO A 89 -0.98 0.75 -13.05
CA PRO A 89 -0.13 1.85 -12.61
C PRO A 89 0.75 2.34 -13.76
N GLU A 90 0.99 3.65 -13.85
CA GLU A 90 1.73 4.26 -14.95
C GLU A 90 2.81 5.23 -14.47
N GLN A 91 2.50 6.08 -13.49
CA GLN A 91 3.48 7.02 -12.95
C GLN A 91 3.43 7.09 -11.41
N ILE A 92 4.55 7.49 -10.81
CA ILE A 92 4.62 7.88 -9.41
C ILE A 92 5.30 9.23 -9.21
N VAL A 93 4.93 9.90 -8.13
CA VAL A 93 5.73 10.97 -7.52
C VAL A 93 6.13 10.58 -6.10
N VAL A 94 7.34 10.95 -5.70
CA VAL A 94 7.92 10.55 -4.40
C VAL A 94 8.32 11.78 -3.59
N SER A 95 7.70 11.94 -2.43
CA SER A 95 7.99 13.00 -1.47
C SER A 95 8.74 12.43 -0.27
N LEU A 96 9.90 13.01 0.05
CA LEU A 96 10.74 12.57 1.16
C LEU A 96 10.86 13.65 2.24
N GLY A 97 10.62 13.26 3.49
CA GLY A 97 11.10 13.98 4.67
C GLY A 97 12.36 13.30 5.18
N VAL A 98 13.51 13.97 5.13
CA VAL A 98 14.81 13.35 5.43
C VAL A 98 15.52 14.11 6.55
N SER A 99 15.98 13.40 7.58
CA SER A 99 16.79 14.00 8.64
C SER A 99 18.27 14.08 8.28
N ALA A 100 19.01 14.97 8.95
CA ALA A 100 20.42 15.24 8.63
C ALA A 100 21.40 14.06 8.84
N ARG A 101 20.92 12.91 9.35
CA ARG A 101 21.75 11.70 9.53
C ARG A 101 21.89 10.86 8.26
N PHE A 102 21.06 11.09 7.24
CA PHE A 102 21.12 10.33 5.99
C PHE A 102 22.19 10.93 5.07
N SER A 103 23.04 10.08 4.54
CA SER A 103 23.99 10.46 3.49
C SER A 103 23.33 10.41 2.11
N VAL A 104 24.01 10.94 1.10
CA VAL A 104 23.55 10.87 -0.29
C VAL A 104 23.46 9.41 -0.74
N GLU A 105 24.47 8.61 -0.42
CA GLU A 105 24.57 7.19 -0.79
C GLU A 105 23.41 6.38 -0.19
N MET A 106 22.99 6.69 1.04
CA MET A 106 21.80 6.08 1.66
C MET A 106 20.53 6.39 0.85
N LEU A 107 20.37 7.62 0.37
CA LEU A 107 19.24 7.98 -0.47
C LEU A 107 19.35 7.36 -1.87
N GLU A 108 20.56 7.22 -2.42
CA GLU A 108 20.78 6.48 -3.67
C GLU A 108 20.35 5.01 -3.54
N GLU A 109 20.66 4.35 -2.43
CA GLU A 109 20.17 2.98 -2.16
C GLU A 109 18.65 2.90 -2.10
N LEU A 110 18.00 3.87 -1.46
CA LEU A 110 16.54 3.97 -1.41
C LEU A 110 15.97 4.12 -2.83
N TYR A 111 16.50 5.05 -3.63
CA TYR A 111 16.06 5.28 -5.01
C TYR A 111 16.38 4.11 -5.95
N ASP A 112 17.43 3.33 -5.68
CA ASP A 112 17.70 2.08 -6.40
C ASP A 112 16.61 1.04 -6.17
N GLY A 113 16.00 1.03 -4.99
CA GLY A 113 14.82 0.23 -4.69
C GLY A 113 13.60 0.68 -5.50
N ILE A 114 13.32 1.98 -5.48
CA ILE A 114 12.22 2.60 -6.24
C ILE A 114 12.40 2.33 -7.73
N ARG A 115 13.59 2.58 -8.27
CA ARG A 115 13.95 2.34 -9.67
C ARG A 115 13.73 0.89 -10.07
N LEU A 116 14.10 -0.06 -9.22
CA LEU A 116 13.86 -1.48 -9.48
C LEU A 116 12.36 -1.81 -9.55
N ALA A 117 11.55 -1.25 -8.65
CA ALA A 117 10.10 -1.42 -8.68
C ALA A 117 9.50 -0.82 -9.97
N CYS A 118 9.84 0.42 -10.29
CA CYS A 118 9.47 1.10 -11.53
C CYS A 118 9.78 0.26 -12.77
N GLN A 119 11.00 -0.27 -12.89
CA GLN A 119 11.41 -1.13 -14.01
C GLN A 119 10.63 -2.45 -14.06
N THR A 120 10.34 -3.04 -12.90
CA THR A 120 9.62 -4.33 -12.81
C THR A 120 8.16 -4.20 -13.26
N TYR A 121 7.50 -3.11 -12.87
CA TYR A 121 6.07 -2.90 -13.16
C TYR A 121 5.81 -2.04 -14.40
N GLY A 122 6.85 -1.39 -14.96
CA GLY A 122 6.74 -0.50 -16.11
C GLY A 122 6.10 0.85 -15.75
N VAL A 123 6.49 1.38 -14.59
CA VAL A 123 5.96 2.63 -14.00
C VAL A 123 7.05 3.69 -13.98
N ASP A 124 6.72 4.92 -14.38
CA ASP A 124 7.69 6.01 -14.44
C ASP A 124 7.70 6.84 -13.14
N LEU A 125 8.88 7.12 -12.60
CA LEU A 125 9.05 8.17 -11.58
C LEU A 125 9.10 9.53 -12.28
N VAL A 126 8.07 10.36 -12.08
CA VAL A 126 7.89 11.61 -12.85
C VAL A 126 8.04 12.90 -12.03
N GLY A 127 8.26 12.78 -10.72
CA GLY A 127 8.43 13.94 -9.87
C GLY A 127 8.49 13.60 -8.39
N GLY A 128 8.47 14.64 -7.56
CA GLY A 128 8.62 14.48 -6.13
C GLY A 128 8.95 15.78 -5.42
N ASP A 129 9.09 15.68 -4.10
CA ASP A 129 9.59 16.73 -3.24
C ASP A 129 10.59 16.15 -2.23
N THR A 130 11.49 16.98 -1.71
CA THR A 130 12.41 16.55 -0.65
C THR A 130 12.60 17.68 0.34
N SER A 131 12.29 17.39 1.60
CA SER A 131 12.32 18.37 2.70
C SER A 131 13.01 17.81 3.94
N SER A 132 13.52 18.71 4.78
CA SER A 132 14.16 18.35 6.03
C SER A 132 13.16 17.83 7.06
N SER A 133 13.49 16.74 7.74
CA SER A 133 12.70 16.15 8.83
C SER A 133 13.49 16.14 10.14
N LEU A 134 12.82 16.47 11.25
CA LEU A 134 13.43 16.39 12.58
C LEU A 134 13.40 14.98 13.18
N THR A 135 12.49 14.12 12.71
CA THR A 135 12.14 12.86 13.39
C THR A 135 12.68 11.62 12.70
N GLY A 136 13.19 11.71 11.48
CA GLY A 136 13.73 10.57 10.74
C GLY A 136 13.40 10.62 9.26
N LEU A 137 13.19 9.45 8.67
CA LEU A 137 12.75 9.30 7.29
C LEU A 137 11.23 9.16 7.19
N THR A 138 10.63 10.01 6.37
CA THR A 138 9.24 9.92 5.92
C THR A 138 9.26 9.74 4.41
N ILE A 139 8.51 8.76 3.91
CA ILE A 139 8.34 8.53 2.48
C ILE A 139 6.85 8.63 2.19
N SER A 140 6.47 9.51 1.27
CA SER A 140 5.11 9.54 0.72
C SER A 140 5.22 9.31 -0.77
N VAL A 141 4.42 8.38 -1.28
CA VAL A 141 4.35 8.09 -2.70
C VAL A 141 2.92 8.31 -3.13
N THR A 142 2.74 8.92 -4.29
CA THR A 142 1.45 8.96 -4.98
C THR A 142 1.61 8.19 -6.27
N CYS A 143 0.73 7.22 -6.51
CA CYS A 143 0.68 6.48 -7.77
C CYS A 143 -0.51 6.93 -8.61
N ILE A 144 -0.23 7.13 -9.89
CA ILE A 144 -1.19 7.47 -10.93
C ILE A 144 -1.29 6.27 -11.85
N GLY A 145 -2.49 5.74 -11.99
CA GLY A 145 -2.80 4.66 -12.89
C GLY A 145 -3.94 4.99 -13.84
N SER A 146 -4.24 4.07 -14.74
CA SER A 146 -5.33 4.20 -15.69
C SER A 146 -6.14 2.91 -15.80
N ALA A 147 -7.42 3.05 -16.13
CA ALA A 147 -8.31 1.93 -16.44
C ALA A 147 -9.47 2.40 -17.33
N LYS A 148 -10.06 1.49 -18.11
CA LYS A 148 -11.35 1.78 -18.74
C LYS A 148 -12.45 1.77 -17.69
N GLN A 149 -13.50 2.57 -17.89
CA GLN A 149 -14.61 2.68 -16.94
C GLN A 149 -15.22 1.31 -16.58
N GLU A 150 -15.43 0.46 -17.59
CA GLU A 150 -16.02 -0.86 -17.46
C GLU A 150 -15.07 -1.92 -16.87
N GLU A 151 -13.77 -1.61 -16.78
CA GLU A 151 -12.76 -2.50 -16.20
C GLU A 151 -12.45 -2.14 -14.74
N ILE A 152 -12.92 -1.00 -14.21
CA ILE A 152 -12.68 -0.63 -12.80
C ILE A 152 -13.54 -1.48 -11.88
N VAL A 153 -12.91 -2.08 -10.88
CA VAL A 153 -13.58 -2.80 -9.79
C VAL A 153 -13.51 -1.96 -8.51
N TYR A 154 -14.65 -1.84 -7.84
CA TYR A 154 -14.79 -1.08 -6.59
C TYR A 154 -15.07 -2.03 -5.41
N ARG A 155 -14.82 -1.58 -4.18
CA ARG A 155 -15.15 -2.33 -2.95
C ARG A 155 -16.66 -2.60 -2.76
N ASN A 156 -17.53 -1.87 -3.45
CA ASN A 156 -18.97 -1.85 -3.19
C ASN A 156 -19.83 -2.68 -4.17
N GLY A 157 -19.23 -3.51 -5.02
CA GLY A 157 -19.96 -4.29 -6.02
C GLY A 157 -20.33 -5.73 -5.64
N ALA A 158 -19.97 -6.21 -4.44
CA ALA A 158 -20.24 -7.57 -3.98
C ALA A 158 -21.75 -7.84 -3.83
N LYS A 159 -22.16 -9.09 -4.09
CA LYS A 159 -23.56 -9.54 -4.11
C LYS A 159 -23.74 -10.85 -3.35
N ASP A 160 -24.99 -11.12 -2.97
CA ASP A 160 -25.37 -12.40 -2.40
C ASP A 160 -25.03 -13.55 -3.34
N GLY A 161 -24.31 -14.54 -2.83
CA GLY A 161 -23.86 -15.72 -3.60
C GLY A 161 -22.49 -15.57 -4.26
N ASP A 162 -21.87 -14.40 -4.19
CA ASP A 162 -20.48 -14.23 -4.62
C ASP A 162 -19.53 -15.08 -3.76
N LEU A 163 -18.44 -15.56 -4.38
CA LEU A 163 -17.37 -16.25 -3.69
C LEU A 163 -16.36 -15.22 -3.15
N LEU A 164 -15.96 -15.39 -1.89
CA LEU A 164 -14.80 -14.67 -1.37
C LEU A 164 -13.52 -15.44 -1.71
N CYS A 165 -12.63 -14.78 -2.44
CA CYS A 165 -11.34 -15.32 -2.85
C CYS A 165 -10.21 -14.47 -2.29
N VAL A 166 -9.07 -15.09 -1.99
CA VAL A 166 -7.84 -14.40 -1.57
C VAL A 166 -6.68 -14.91 -2.42
N SER A 167 -5.73 -14.03 -2.73
CA SER A 167 -4.54 -14.39 -3.49
C SER A 167 -3.34 -14.63 -2.58
N GLY A 168 -2.57 -15.69 -2.84
CA GLY A 168 -1.36 -16.00 -2.06
C GLY A 168 -1.62 -16.43 -0.62
N ASN A 169 -0.60 -16.32 0.24
CA ASN A 169 -0.67 -16.73 1.65
C ASN A 169 -0.81 -15.53 2.58
N LEU A 170 -1.81 -15.58 3.45
CA LEU A 170 -2.05 -14.57 4.48
C LEU A 170 -1.12 -14.75 5.68
N GLY A 171 -0.81 -13.66 6.39
CA GLY A 171 -0.02 -13.67 7.64
C GLY A 171 1.50 -13.79 7.49
N ALA A 172 2.02 -14.07 6.29
CA ALA A 172 3.46 -14.22 6.06
C ALA A 172 4.26 -12.93 6.37
N ALA A 173 3.76 -11.77 5.97
CA ALA A 173 4.39 -10.48 6.26
C ALA A 173 4.43 -10.19 7.78
N TYR A 174 3.33 -10.48 8.48
CA TYR A 174 3.28 -10.35 9.94
C TYR A 174 4.29 -11.26 10.65
N LEU A 175 4.39 -12.54 10.24
CA LEU A 175 5.41 -13.44 10.80
C LEU A 175 6.83 -13.00 10.46
N GLY A 176 7.06 -12.45 9.26
CA GLY A 176 8.33 -11.84 8.88
C GLY A 176 8.70 -10.66 9.79
N LEU A 177 7.73 -9.80 10.13
CA LEU A 177 7.92 -8.71 11.09
C LEU A 177 8.27 -9.24 12.48
N GLN A 178 7.54 -10.25 12.97
CA GLN A 178 7.82 -10.85 14.28
C GLN A 178 9.24 -11.44 14.35
N LEU A 179 9.71 -12.05 13.26
CA LEU A 179 11.07 -12.58 13.17
C LEU A 179 12.12 -11.45 13.21
N LEU A 180 11.91 -10.39 12.42
CA LEU A 180 12.81 -9.23 12.39
C LEU A 180 12.91 -8.56 13.77
N GLU A 181 11.78 -8.35 14.46
CA GLU A 181 11.76 -7.79 15.81
C GLU A 181 12.42 -8.71 16.85
N ARG A 182 12.20 -10.03 16.75
CA ARG A 182 12.86 -11.01 17.62
C ARG A 182 14.38 -10.90 17.52
N GLU A 183 14.91 -10.92 16.30
CA GLU A 183 16.36 -10.83 16.08
C GLU A 183 16.92 -9.49 16.52
N ARG A 184 16.20 -8.39 16.24
CA ARG A 184 16.59 -7.04 16.69
C ARG A 184 16.74 -6.96 18.21
N ILE A 185 15.81 -7.56 18.96
CA ILE A 185 15.89 -7.62 20.43
C ILE A 185 17.03 -8.52 20.89
N ALA A 186 17.20 -9.70 20.28
CA ALA A 186 18.24 -10.66 20.63
C ALA A 186 19.66 -10.13 20.40
N LEU A 187 19.85 -9.33 19.36
CA LEU A 187 21.14 -8.75 18.98
C LEU A 187 21.42 -7.39 19.64
N LYS A 188 20.49 -6.87 20.45
CA LYS A 188 20.63 -5.55 21.06
C LYS A 188 21.86 -5.50 21.98
N GLY A 189 22.86 -4.73 21.56
CA GLY A 189 24.13 -4.58 22.28
C GLY A 189 25.21 -5.61 21.92
N ASN A 190 24.96 -6.50 20.97
CA ASN A 190 25.92 -7.49 20.48
C ASN A 190 26.22 -7.27 18.98
N THR A 191 27.22 -6.45 18.70
CA THR A 191 27.61 -6.07 17.33
C THR A 191 28.38 -7.15 16.55
N GLN A 192 28.71 -8.29 17.18
CA GLN A 192 29.47 -9.37 16.54
C GLN A 192 28.59 -10.54 16.08
N SER A 193 27.31 -10.56 16.43
CA SER A 193 26.39 -11.63 16.07
C SER A 193 25.54 -11.20 14.88
N GLN A 194 25.42 -12.07 13.88
CA GLN A 194 24.52 -11.85 12.74
C GLN A 194 23.17 -12.51 13.03
N PRO A 195 22.06 -11.91 12.57
CA PRO A 195 20.76 -12.56 12.68
C PRO A 195 20.74 -13.85 11.87
N ASP A 196 20.21 -14.91 12.47
CA ASP A 196 20.02 -16.18 11.78
C ASP A 196 18.62 -16.26 11.19
N PHE A 197 18.57 -16.10 9.88
CA PHE A 197 17.36 -16.10 9.08
C PHE A 197 17.20 -17.36 8.22
N ALA A 198 18.10 -18.34 8.37
CA ALA A 198 18.09 -19.53 7.54
C ALA A 198 16.75 -20.28 7.67
N GLY A 199 16.11 -20.57 6.53
CA GLY A 199 14.82 -21.26 6.47
C GLY A 199 13.59 -20.35 6.63
N PHE A 200 13.78 -19.03 6.80
CA PHE A 200 12.70 -18.04 6.90
C PHE A 200 12.68 -17.03 5.76
N GLU A 201 13.39 -17.31 4.66
CA GLU A 201 13.60 -16.40 3.53
C GLU A 201 12.27 -15.91 2.94
N TYR A 202 11.30 -16.82 2.81
CA TYR A 202 9.96 -16.48 2.33
C TYR A 202 9.26 -15.42 3.21
N LEU A 203 9.31 -15.57 4.53
CA LEU A 203 8.64 -14.63 5.45
C LEU A 203 9.29 -13.25 5.41
N LEU A 204 10.62 -13.22 5.36
CA LEU A 204 11.39 -11.98 5.24
C LEU A 204 11.10 -11.28 3.92
N GLN A 205 11.08 -12.03 2.82
CA GLN A 205 10.72 -11.48 1.52
C GLN A 205 9.33 -10.86 1.55
N ARG A 206 8.32 -11.56 2.08
CA ARG A 206 6.94 -11.04 2.15
C ARG A 206 6.81 -9.76 2.99
N GLN A 207 7.68 -9.55 3.98
CA GLN A 207 7.65 -8.33 4.81
C GLN A 207 8.48 -7.17 4.23
N LEU A 208 9.67 -7.46 3.72
CA LEU A 208 10.65 -6.46 3.26
C LEU A 208 10.47 -6.07 1.80
N LYS A 209 10.04 -7.02 0.97
CA LYS A 209 9.88 -6.86 -0.48
C LYS A 209 8.56 -7.53 -0.93
N PRO A 210 7.40 -6.96 -0.55
CA PRO A 210 6.13 -7.44 -1.09
C PRO A 210 6.10 -7.29 -2.61
N GLU A 211 5.27 -8.08 -3.27
CA GLU A 211 5.03 -8.00 -4.71
C GLU A 211 3.55 -7.69 -4.92
N ALA A 212 3.25 -6.68 -5.74
CA ALA A 212 1.89 -6.34 -6.13
C ALA A 212 1.35 -7.41 -7.10
N ARG A 213 0.06 -7.73 -6.98
CA ARG A 213 -0.54 -8.90 -7.62
C ARG A 213 -0.96 -8.67 -9.07
N LYS A 214 -0.05 -8.12 -9.87
CA LYS A 214 -0.22 -7.97 -11.33
C LYS A 214 -0.51 -9.33 -11.98
N ASP A 215 0.13 -10.38 -11.50
CA ASP A 215 -0.08 -11.76 -11.93
C ASP A 215 -1.56 -12.18 -11.86
N ILE A 216 -2.25 -11.82 -10.77
CA ILE A 216 -3.67 -12.14 -10.60
C ILE A 216 -4.55 -11.36 -11.58
N ILE A 217 -4.21 -10.09 -11.87
CA ILE A 217 -4.94 -9.29 -12.85
C ILE A 217 -4.82 -9.90 -14.25
N ASP A 218 -3.62 -10.31 -14.63
CA ASP A 218 -3.37 -10.98 -15.91
C ASP A 218 -4.09 -12.34 -16.00
N GLU A 219 -4.11 -13.13 -14.91
CA GLU A 219 -4.83 -14.41 -14.83
C GLU A 219 -6.35 -14.24 -14.95
N LEU A 220 -6.94 -13.30 -14.20
CA LEU A 220 -8.37 -13.00 -14.26
C LEU A 220 -8.79 -12.56 -15.67
N LYS A 221 -7.98 -11.69 -16.30
CA LYS A 221 -8.20 -11.24 -17.67
C LYS A 221 -8.14 -12.39 -18.67
N ALA A 222 -7.15 -13.27 -18.55
CA ALA A 222 -7.01 -14.45 -19.41
C ALA A 222 -8.18 -15.44 -19.25
N ALA A 223 -8.73 -15.54 -18.05
CA ALA A 223 -9.91 -16.36 -17.75
C ALA A 223 -11.24 -15.67 -18.09
N ALA A 224 -11.22 -14.41 -18.57
CA ALA A 224 -12.40 -13.57 -18.77
C ALA A 224 -13.28 -13.46 -17.51
N ILE A 225 -12.64 -13.40 -16.34
CA ILE A 225 -13.30 -13.23 -15.05
C ILE A 225 -13.17 -11.76 -14.63
N MET A 226 -14.31 -11.17 -14.30
CA MET A 226 -14.40 -9.82 -13.73
C MET A 226 -14.90 -9.93 -12.29
N PRO A 227 -14.09 -9.57 -11.27
CA PRO A 227 -14.56 -9.54 -9.89
C PRO A 227 -15.72 -8.56 -9.71
N THR A 228 -16.67 -8.91 -8.86
CA THR A 228 -17.80 -8.03 -8.51
C THR A 228 -17.37 -6.93 -7.54
N ALA A 229 -16.50 -7.27 -6.59
CA ALA A 229 -15.75 -6.34 -5.76
C ALA A 229 -14.33 -6.86 -5.57
N MET A 230 -13.39 -5.95 -5.34
CA MET A 230 -11.98 -6.27 -5.13
C MET A 230 -11.33 -5.16 -4.31
N MET A 231 -10.35 -5.55 -3.50
CA MET A 231 -9.41 -4.66 -2.82
C MET A 231 -8.17 -5.47 -2.44
N ASP A 232 -7.09 -4.81 -2.03
CA ASP A 232 -5.93 -5.50 -1.49
C ASP A 232 -6.07 -5.81 0.02
N VAL A 233 -5.07 -6.47 0.60
CA VAL A 233 -5.07 -6.81 2.03
C VAL A 233 -3.84 -6.24 2.69
N SER A 234 -4.02 -5.10 3.36
CA SER A 234 -2.96 -4.31 3.99
C SER A 234 -3.09 -4.30 5.52
N ASP A 235 -4.30 -4.07 6.05
CA ASP A 235 -4.59 -4.06 7.49
C ASP A 235 -4.98 -5.43 8.04
N GLY A 236 -5.24 -6.38 7.14
CA GLY A 236 -5.53 -7.78 7.45
C GLY A 236 -6.95 -8.19 7.05
N LEU A 237 -7.11 -9.49 6.74
CA LEU A 237 -8.30 -10.03 6.07
C LEU A 237 -9.63 -9.61 6.72
N SER A 238 -9.71 -9.62 8.05
CA SER A 238 -10.93 -9.25 8.75
C SER A 238 -11.36 -7.81 8.47
N SER A 239 -10.42 -6.87 8.44
CA SER A 239 -10.70 -5.45 8.22
C SER A 239 -11.20 -5.23 6.79
N GLU A 240 -10.52 -5.83 5.80
CA GLU A 240 -10.87 -5.66 4.38
C GLU A 240 -12.21 -6.31 4.02
N VAL A 241 -12.47 -7.51 4.54
CA VAL A 241 -13.78 -8.16 4.36
C VAL A 241 -14.89 -7.31 4.97
N MET A 242 -14.63 -6.66 6.12
CA MET A 242 -15.59 -5.73 6.71
C MET A 242 -15.80 -4.48 5.85
N HIS A 243 -14.76 -3.97 5.17
CA HIS A 243 -14.90 -2.87 4.22
C HIS A 243 -15.79 -3.24 3.03
N ILE A 244 -15.53 -4.36 2.35
CA ILE A 244 -16.37 -4.84 1.24
C ILE A 244 -17.81 -5.06 1.73
N CYS A 245 -17.99 -5.81 2.82
CA CYS A 245 -19.32 -6.13 3.35
C CYS A 245 -20.12 -4.86 3.69
N THR A 246 -19.49 -3.90 4.38
CA THR A 246 -20.14 -2.65 4.77
C THR A 246 -20.51 -1.80 3.57
N GLN A 247 -19.63 -1.70 2.57
CA GLN A 247 -19.87 -0.88 1.39
C GLN A 247 -20.87 -1.50 0.41
N SER A 248 -20.91 -2.83 0.32
CA SER A 248 -21.87 -3.57 -0.51
C SER A 248 -23.20 -3.86 0.18
N GLY A 249 -23.30 -3.67 1.50
CA GLY A 249 -24.52 -3.97 2.26
C GLY A 249 -24.82 -5.47 2.38
N VAL A 250 -23.77 -6.30 2.38
CA VAL A 250 -23.85 -7.77 2.46
C VAL A 250 -23.13 -8.30 3.69
N GLY A 251 -23.30 -9.59 4.00
CA GLY A 251 -22.50 -10.32 4.98
C GLY A 251 -21.58 -11.34 4.32
N CYS A 252 -20.58 -11.83 5.05
CA CYS A 252 -19.65 -12.85 4.57
C CYS A 252 -19.55 -14.03 5.55
N ARG A 253 -19.27 -15.22 5.01
CA ARG A 253 -18.89 -16.42 5.76
C ARG A 253 -17.47 -16.81 5.36
N LEU A 254 -16.57 -16.81 6.35
CA LEU A 254 -15.17 -17.24 6.22
C LEU A 254 -15.01 -18.71 6.63
#